data_AF-A0AAD9BA77-F1
#
_entry.id   AF-A0AAD9BA77-F1
#
_cell.length_a   1.000
_cell.length_b   1.000
_cell.length_c   1.000
_cell.angle_alpha   90.00
_cell.angle_beta   90.00
_cell.angle_gamma   90.00
#
_symmetry.space_group_name_H-M   'P 1'
#
loop_
_entity.id
_entity.type
_entity.pdbx_description
1 polymer ?
#
loop_
_entity_poly.entity_id
_entity_poly.type
_entity_poly.pdbx_seq_one_letter_code
_entity_poly.pdbx_strand_id
1 'polypeptide(L)'
;MKDILRELQSLSLKLQRREMTLVDSSVHIKQTINVLTAMKTTGGRSTKKAEQGVSSGFFKDVELTEGRGKINKPRFYESVVATLTKRLPESSLVQTLKALDKRFWPGEQEDLTLYGEQEVHRLAKSLGEPAGEAVGQGFSAVNNTDNQSRNRLREESLSSLLFVDLNGPPLDKFDPVPFVKSWIKAGHRLSSSWKPGRQREEVEPRHLWSILT
;
A
#
# COMPACT_ATOMS: atom_id res chain seq x y z
N MET A 1 10.01 -30.17 -5.27
CA MET A 1 8.58 -29.74 -5.23
C MET A 1 8.23 -28.96 -3.98
N LYS A 2 8.63 -29.39 -2.76
CA LYS A 2 8.36 -28.66 -1.52
C LYS A 2 8.74 -27.18 -1.55
N ASP A 3 9.87 -26.85 -2.17
CA ASP A 3 10.32 -25.45 -2.30
C ASP A 3 9.34 -24.61 -3.13
N ILE A 4 8.88 -25.12 -4.29
CA ILE A 4 7.88 -24.45 -5.13
C ILE A 4 6.58 -24.21 -4.35
N LEU A 5 6.09 -25.22 -3.64
CA LEU A 5 4.85 -25.10 -2.87
C LEU A 5 4.96 -24.02 -1.77
N ARG A 6 6.13 -23.88 -1.16
CA ARG A 6 6.39 -22.82 -0.17
C ARG A 6 6.39 -21.44 -0.81
N GLU A 7 7.01 -21.29 -1.97
CA GLU A 7 7.00 -20.02 -2.70
C GLU A 7 5.58 -19.63 -3.13
N LEU A 8 4.80 -20.58 -3.66
CA LEU A 8 3.39 -20.35 -4.02
C LEU A 8 2.52 -20.04 -2.79
N GLN A 9 2.74 -20.72 -1.67
CA GLN A 9 2.06 -20.42 -0.41
C GLN A 9 2.37 -18.99 0.05
N SER A 10 3.65 -18.61 0.05
CA SER A 10 4.09 -17.26 0.41
C SER A 10 3.45 -16.20 -0.49
N LEU A 11 3.42 -16.44 -1.81
CA LEU A 11 2.76 -15.57 -2.78
C LEU A 11 1.25 -15.46 -2.48
N SER A 12 0.55 -16.58 -2.27
CA SER A 12 -0.88 -16.58 -1.95
C SER A 12 -1.19 -15.76 -0.71
N LEU A 13 -0.39 -15.91 0.36
CA LEU A 13 -0.58 -15.15 1.59
C LEU A 13 -0.34 -13.64 1.40
N LYS A 14 0.61 -13.26 0.54
CA LYS A 14 0.79 -11.86 0.16
C LYS A 14 -0.42 -11.34 -0.60
N LEU A 15 -0.86 -12.05 -1.64
CA LEU A 15 -1.98 -11.63 -2.50
C LEU A 15 -3.32 -11.53 -1.75
N GLN A 16 -3.48 -12.19 -0.61
CA GLN A 16 -4.68 -12.14 0.21
C GLN A 16 -4.70 -10.97 1.22
N ARG A 17 -3.64 -10.16 1.30
CA ARG A 17 -3.60 -9.01 2.21
C ARG A 17 -4.58 -7.93 1.76
N ARG A 18 -5.27 -7.29 2.71
CA ARG A 18 -6.25 -6.22 2.43
C ARG A 18 -5.62 -4.98 1.81
N GLU A 19 -4.38 -4.68 2.19
CA GLU A 19 -3.58 -3.56 1.69
C GLU A 19 -2.87 -3.85 0.35
N MET A 20 -3.13 -5.02 -0.26
CA MET A 20 -2.47 -5.43 -1.49
C MET A 20 -2.96 -4.61 -2.69
N THR A 21 -2.09 -3.76 -3.23
CA THR A 21 -2.40 -3.03 -4.46
C THR A 21 -2.19 -3.91 -5.70
N LEU A 22 -2.74 -3.48 -6.84
CA LEU A 22 -2.51 -4.15 -8.12
C LEU A 22 -1.02 -4.09 -8.52
N VAL A 23 -0.33 -2.99 -8.20
CA VAL A 23 1.11 -2.81 -8.45
C VAL A 23 1.93 -3.77 -7.58
N ASP A 24 1.66 -3.82 -6.28
CA ASP A 24 2.34 -4.74 -5.35
C ASP A 24 2.11 -6.21 -5.74
N SER A 25 0.89 -6.55 -6.16
CA SER A 25 0.54 -7.88 -6.67
C SER A 25 1.42 -8.25 -7.87
N SER A 26 1.56 -7.33 -8.83
CA SER A 26 2.43 -7.52 -10.00
C SER A 26 3.89 -7.72 -9.62
N VAL A 27 4.39 -6.91 -8.69
CA VAL A 27 5.76 -7.02 -8.18
C VAL A 27 6.00 -8.37 -7.52
N HIS A 28 5.11 -8.81 -6.63
CA HIS A 28 5.27 -10.09 -5.94
C HIS A 28 5.15 -11.31 -6.84
N ILE A 29 4.26 -11.26 -7.84
CA ILE A 29 4.16 -12.33 -8.85
C ILE A 29 5.46 -12.42 -9.65
N LYS A 30 6.01 -11.30 -10.13
CA LYS A 30 7.29 -11.28 -10.85
C LYS A 30 8.46 -11.76 -10.00
N GLN A 31 8.54 -11.31 -8.75
CA GLN A 31 9.55 -11.78 -7.81
C GLN A 31 9.47 -13.31 -7.65
N THR A 32 8.25 -13.85 -7.53
CA THR A 32 8.04 -15.30 -7.41
C THR A 32 8.44 -16.02 -8.69
N ILE A 33 8.11 -15.50 -9.88
CA ILE A 33 8.54 -16.05 -11.17
C ILE A 33 10.08 -16.10 -11.25
N ASN A 34 10.77 -15.03 -10.85
CA ASN A 34 12.23 -14.98 -10.85
C ASN A 34 12.83 -16.03 -9.91
N VAL A 35 12.27 -16.17 -8.71
CA VAL A 35 12.69 -17.19 -7.74
C VAL A 35 12.47 -18.60 -8.29
N LEU A 36 11.31 -18.89 -8.88
CA LEU A 36 11.01 -20.20 -9.46
C LEU A 36 11.93 -20.52 -10.65
N THR A 37 12.25 -19.51 -11.47
CA THR A 37 13.16 -19.65 -12.61
C THR A 37 14.59 -19.96 -12.12
N ALA A 38 15.07 -19.30 -11.07
CA ALA A 38 16.35 -19.60 -10.44
C ALA A 38 16.35 -20.99 -9.77
N MET A 39 15.24 -21.39 -9.14
CA MET A 39 15.10 -22.72 -8.51
C MET A 39 15.04 -23.85 -9.55
N LYS A 40 14.58 -23.58 -10.78
CA LYS A 40 14.60 -24.56 -11.87
C LYS A 40 16.02 -25.01 -12.20
N THR A 41 17.00 -24.10 -12.18
CA THR A 41 18.41 -24.38 -12.50
C THR A 41 19.21 -24.83 -11.27
N THR A 42 19.08 -24.12 -10.15
CA THR A 42 19.96 -24.31 -8.98
C THR A 42 19.40 -25.26 -7.91
N GLY A 43 18.10 -25.55 -7.94
CA GLY A 43 17.40 -26.30 -6.91
C GLY A 43 17.19 -25.52 -5.60
N GLY A 44 16.04 -25.70 -4.96
CA GLY A 44 15.73 -25.08 -3.68
C GLY A 44 16.39 -25.78 -2.48
N ARG A 45 16.29 -25.17 -1.29
CA ARG A 45 16.88 -25.70 -0.05
C ARG A 45 16.42 -27.12 0.28
N SER A 46 15.13 -27.41 0.13
CA SER A 46 14.59 -28.75 0.41
C SER A 46 15.02 -29.75 -0.66
N THR A 47 15.15 -29.30 -1.91
CA THR A 47 15.63 -30.12 -3.02
C THR A 47 17.08 -30.54 -2.82
N LYS A 48 17.96 -29.60 -2.43
CA LYS A 48 19.37 -29.91 -2.09
C LYS A 48 19.50 -30.88 -0.93
N LYS A 49 18.71 -30.69 0.14
CA LYS A 49 18.68 -31.64 1.28
C LYS A 49 18.21 -33.03 0.88
N ALA A 50 17.24 -33.13 -0.03
CA ALA A 50 16.77 -34.42 -0.53
C ALA A 50 17.85 -35.11 -1.39
N GLU A 51 18.56 -34.35 -2.23
CA GLU A 51 19.66 -34.87 -3.04
C GLU A 51 20.81 -35.38 -2.17
N GLN A 52 21.16 -34.69 -1.09
CA GLN A 52 22.12 -35.17 -0.09
C GLN A 52 21.65 -36.47 0.60
N GLY A 53 20.37 -36.54 0.98
CA GLY A 53 19.79 -37.75 1.58
C GLY A 53 19.82 -38.97 0.66
N VAL A 54 19.59 -38.76 -0.64
CA VAL A 54 19.73 -39.81 -1.65
C VAL A 54 21.17 -40.30 -1.75
N SER A 55 22.16 -39.40 -1.71
CA SER A 55 23.58 -39.80 -1.69
C SER A 55 23.98 -40.57 -0.43
N SER A 56 23.35 -40.31 0.72
CA SER A 56 23.61 -41.04 1.97
C SER A 56 22.85 -42.36 2.11
N GLY A 57 21.88 -42.66 1.25
CA GLY A 57 21.02 -43.87 1.36
C GLY A 57 19.97 -43.82 2.48
N PHE A 58 20.08 -42.86 3.41
CA PHE A 58 19.15 -42.65 4.51
C PHE A 58 18.56 -41.24 4.48
N PHE A 59 17.30 -41.11 4.93
CA PHE A 59 16.68 -39.83 5.21
C PHE A 59 16.02 -39.86 6.59
N LYS A 60 16.55 -39.08 7.55
CA LYS A 60 16.07 -39.05 8.94
C LYS A 60 15.88 -40.46 9.52
N ASP A 61 16.93 -41.27 9.41
CA ASP A 61 16.99 -42.65 9.94
C ASP A 61 16.08 -43.68 9.23
N VAL A 62 15.46 -43.30 8.12
CA VAL A 62 14.70 -44.22 7.25
C VAL A 62 15.53 -44.54 6.00
N GLU A 63 15.74 -45.84 5.74
CA GLU A 63 16.40 -46.32 4.53
C GLU A 63 15.55 -46.01 3.29
N LEU A 64 16.19 -45.49 2.25
CA LEU A 64 15.51 -45.08 1.03
C LEU A 64 15.31 -46.28 0.10
N THR A 65 14.06 -46.52 -0.29
CA THR A 65 13.68 -47.52 -1.29
C THR A 65 13.35 -46.87 -2.64
N GLU A 66 13.50 -47.61 -3.74
CA GLU A 66 13.12 -47.11 -5.05
C GLU A 66 11.60 -46.92 -5.15
N GLY A 67 11.19 -45.67 -5.40
CA GLY A 67 9.79 -45.31 -5.60
C GLY A 67 9.35 -45.31 -7.06
N ARG A 68 8.07 -44.98 -7.29
CA ARG A 68 7.49 -44.80 -8.63
C ARG A 68 8.17 -43.68 -9.42
N GLY A 69 7.91 -43.66 -10.73
CA GLY A 69 8.50 -42.74 -11.71
C GLY A 69 8.62 -41.29 -11.26
N LYS A 70 9.77 -40.68 -11.57
CA LYS A 70 10.12 -39.31 -11.18
C LYS A 70 9.29 -38.30 -11.98
N ILE A 71 8.71 -37.32 -11.28
CA ILE A 71 8.09 -36.15 -11.93
C ILE A 71 9.16 -35.38 -12.69
N ASN A 72 8.85 -34.97 -13.93
CA ASN A 72 9.70 -34.09 -14.73
C ASN A 72 9.76 -32.70 -14.07
N LYS A 73 10.78 -32.48 -13.22
CA LYS A 73 10.95 -31.24 -12.46
C LYS A 73 10.99 -30.01 -13.40
N PRO A 74 11.83 -29.97 -14.46
CA PRO A 74 11.89 -28.80 -15.35
C PRO A 74 10.55 -28.42 -15.97
N ARG A 75 9.80 -29.42 -16.48
CA ARG A 75 8.48 -29.21 -17.11
C ARG A 75 7.46 -28.70 -16.10
N PHE A 76 7.52 -29.16 -14.86
CA PHE A 76 6.67 -28.66 -13.79
C PHE A 76 6.95 -27.18 -13.47
N TYR A 77 8.23 -26.79 -13.34
CA TYR A 77 8.60 -25.38 -13.15
C TYR A 77 8.10 -24.51 -14.31
N GLU A 78 8.30 -24.94 -15.55
CA GLU A 78 7.83 -24.22 -16.74
C GLU A 78 6.32 -24.02 -16.74
N SER A 79 5.55 -25.07 -16.42
CA SER A 79 4.09 -24.99 -16.37
C SER A 79 3.61 -24.01 -15.29
N VAL A 80 4.23 -24.01 -14.11
CA VAL A 80 3.88 -23.07 -13.02
C VAL A 80 4.25 -21.64 -13.42
N VAL A 81 5.45 -21.41 -13.96
CA VAL A 81 5.89 -20.09 -14.41
C VAL A 81 4.97 -19.57 -15.51
N ALA A 82 4.67 -20.37 -16.53
CA ALA A 82 3.76 -19.98 -17.61
C ALA A 82 2.37 -19.61 -17.08
N THR A 83 1.87 -20.34 -16.09
CA THR A 83 0.58 -20.05 -15.45
C THR A 83 0.61 -18.72 -14.69
N LEU A 84 1.67 -18.45 -13.93
CA LEU A 84 1.83 -17.19 -13.21
C LEU A 84 1.96 -15.99 -14.16
N THR A 85 2.76 -16.13 -15.22
CA THR A 85 2.92 -15.11 -16.25
C THR A 85 1.60 -14.80 -16.96
N LYS A 86 0.80 -15.84 -17.27
CA LYS A 86 -0.52 -15.66 -17.90
C LYS A 86 -1.53 -14.98 -16.97
N ARG A 87 -1.49 -15.28 -15.67
CA ARG A 87 -2.45 -14.75 -14.69
C ARG A 87 -2.27 -13.25 -14.41
N LEU A 88 -1.08 -12.69 -14.65
CA LEU A 88 -0.88 -11.26 -14.54
C LEU A 88 0.06 -10.73 -15.64
N PRO A 89 -0.47 -10.41 -16.83
CA PRO A 89 0.32 -9.69 -17.83
C PRO A 89 0.74 -8.34 -17.26
N GLU A 90 1.92 -7.84 -17.66
CA GLU A 90 2.27 -6.42 -17.51
C GLU A 90 1.29 -5.61 -18.36
N SER A 91 0.07 -5.42 -17.85
CA SER A 91 -0.97 -4.68 -18.54
C SER A 91 -0.58 -3.20 -18.57
N SER A 92 -1.07 -2.46 -19.58
CA SER A 92 -0.81 -1.02 -19.62
C SER A 92 -1.29 -0.34 -18.33
N LEU A 93 -2.39 -0.83 -17.74
CA LEU A 93 -2.89 -0.36 -16.46
C LEU A 93 -1.86 -0.51 -15.33
N VAL A 94 -1.17 -1.65 -15.23
CA VAL A 94 -0.14 -1.84 -14.19
C VAL A 94 1.03 -0.88 -14.41
N GLN A 95 1.43 -0.62 -15.65
CA GLN A 95 2.48 0.36 -15.94
C GLN A 95 2.04 1.78 -15.59
N THR A 96 0.80 2.14 -15.95
CA THR A 96 0.20 3.41 -15.60
C THR A 96 0.16 3.62 -14.08
N LEU A 97 -0.27 2.62 -13.33
CA LEU A 97 -0.37 2.71 -11.86
C LEU A 97 1.00 2.73 -11.18
N LYS A 98 2.04 2.13 -11.76
CA LYS A 98 3.41 2.23 -11.22
C LYS A 98 3.92 3.67 -11.23
N ALA A 99 3.59 4.46 -12.24
CA ALA A 99 4.03 5.86 -12.31
C ALA A 99 3.44 6.73 -11.20
N LEU A 100 2.28 6.35 -10.63
CA LEU A 100 1.69 7.02 -9.47
C LEU A 100 2.37 6.66 -8.15
N ASP A 101 3.20 5.63 -8.12
CA ASP A 101 3.85 5.16 -6.92
C ASP A 101 5.29 5.67 -6.84
N LYS A 102 5.51 6.55 -5.86
CA LYS A 102 6.79 7.23 -5.57
C LYS A 102 7.97 6.27 -5.45
N ARG A 103 7.74 5.00 -5.09
CA ARG A 103 8.79 3.97 -5.02
C ARG A 103 9.45 3.67 -6.36
N PHE A 104 8.79 3.98 -7.47
CA PHE A 104 9.30 3.76 -8.83
C PHE A 104 9.76 5.04 -9.53
N TRP A 105 9.74 6.17 -8.84
CA TRP A 105 10.15 7.45 -9.42
C TRP A 105 11.66 7.48 -9.65
N PRO A 106 12.12 8.13 -10.74
CA PRO A 106 13.54 8.31 -11.00
C PRO A 106 14.19 9.19 -9.93
N GLY A 107 15.46 8.92 -9.64
CA GLY A 107 16.23 9.70 -8.66
C GLY A 107 16.75 11.02 -9.21
N GLU A 108 16.88 11.13 -10.53
CA GLU A 108 17.37 12.34 -11.20
C GLU A 108 16.24 13.37 -11.38
N GLN A 109 16.53 14.62 -11.02
CA GLN A 109 15.56 15.73 -11.02
C GLN A 109 15.01 16.03 -12.43
N GLU A 110 15.85 15.87 -13.45
CA GLU A 110 15.52 16.13 -14.85
C GLU A 110 14.47 15.13 -15.37
N ASP A 111 14.66 13.85 -15.07
CA ASP A 111 13.72 12.79 -15.42
C ASP A 111 12.40 12.92 -14.64
N LEU A 112 12.47 13.35 -13.37
CA LEU A 112 11.31 13.48 -12.49
C LEU A 112 10.31 14.53 -12.97
N THR A 113 10.78 15.61 -13.59
CA THR A 113 9.94 16.76 -13.99
C THR A 113 8.86 16.37 -14.99
N LEU A 114 9.13 15.37 -15.84
CA LEU A 114 8.22 14.89 -16.89
C LEU A 114 7.73 13.46 -16.63
N TYR A 115 8.12 12.85 -15.50
CA TYR A 115 7.81 11.46 -15.21
C TYR A 115 6.32 11.27 -14.89
N GLY A 116 5.68 10.30 -15.54
CA GLY A 116 4.30 9.92 -15.26
C GLY A 116 3.23 10.77 -15.93
N GLU A 117 3.58 11.85 -16.63
CA GLU A 117 2.62 12.73 -17.32
C GLU A 117 1.78 11.95 -18.34
N GLN A 118 2.44 11.11 -19.16
CA GLN A 118 1.76 10.29 -20.16
C GLN A 118 0.88 9.22 -19.52
N GLU A 119 1.35 8.62 -18.43
CA GLU A 119 0.63 7.58 -17.68
C GLU A 119 -0.64 8.15 -17.06
N VAL A 120 -0.57 9.33 -16.43
CA VAL A 120 -1.74 10.00 -15.87
C VAL A 120 -2.70 10.45 -16.94
N HIS A 121 -2.20 10.98 -18.06
CA HIS A 121 -3.04 11.31 -19.21
C HIS A 121 -3.80 10.08 -19.73
N ARG A 122 -3.12 8.93 -19.86
CA ARG A 122 -3.76 7.66 -20.24
C ARG A 122 -4.77 7.20 -19.20
N LEU A 123 -4.48 7.36 -17.91
CA LEU A 123 -5.39 6.99 -16.82
C LEU A 123 -6.66 7.84 -16.86
N ALA A 124 -6.53 9.16 -16.93
CA ALA A 124 -7.64 10.10 -17.03
C ALA A 124 -8.53 9.78 -18.24
N LYS A 125 -7.92 9.54 -19.40
CA LYS A 125 -8.64 9.09 -20.60
C LYS A 125 -9.37 7.76 -20.39
N SER A 126 -8.76 6.80 -19.69
CA SER A 126 -9.39 5.50 -19.41
C SER A 126 -10.56 5.59 -18.43
N LEU A 127 -10.55 6.59 -17.56
CA LEU A 127 -11.61 6.87 -16.59
C LEU A 127 -12.73 7.74 -17.17
N GLY A 128 -12.54 8.29 -18.39
CA GLY A 128 -13.50 9.19 -19.02
C GLY A 128 -13.39 10.65 -18.57
N GLU A 129 -12.32 11.00 -17.85
CA GLU A 129 -12.09 12.34 -17.32
C GLU A 129 -11.37 13.24 -18.34
N PRO A 130 -11.74 14.53 -18.46
CA PRO A 130 -11.06 15.47 -19.34
C PRO A 130 -9.62 15.70 -18.85
N ALA A 131 -8.66 15.25 -19.65
CA ALA A 131 -7.24 15.18 -19.27
C ALA A 131 -6.55 16.53 -18.99
N GLY A 132 -7.22 17.66 -19.25
CA GLY A 132 -6.68 19.01 -19.02
C GLY A 132 -6.66 19.46 -17.56
N GLU A 133 -7.61 19.02 -16.72
CA GLU A 133 -7.68 19.41 -15.30
C GLU A 133 -6.93 18.43 -14.39
N ALA A 134 -6.92 17.13 -14.71
CA ALA A 134 -6.36 16.09 -13.85
C ALA A 134 -4.82 16.11 -13.73
N VAL A 135 -4.11 16.47 -14.80
CA VAL A 135 -2.63 16.38 -14.86
C VAL A 135 -1.95 17.55 -14.14
N GLY A 136 -2.46 18.77 -14.32
CA GLY A 136 -1.85 19.97 -13.72
C GLY A 136 -2.18 20.15 -12.23
N GLN A 137 -3.39 19.79 -11.81
CA GLN A 137 -3.84 20.02 -10.44
C GLN A 137 -3.44 18.89 -9.47
N GLY A 138 -3.45 17.62 -9.92
CA GLY A 138 -3.19 16.47 -9.05
C GLY A 138 -1.77 16.40 -8.50
N PHE A 139 -0.75 16.65 -9.34
CA PHE A 139 0.65 16.56 -8.91
C PHE A 139 1.13 17.78 -8.13
N SER A 140 0.68 18.98 -8.50
CA SER A 140 1.02 20.22 -7.78
C SER A 140 0.43 20.24 -6.36
N ALA A 141 -0.82 19.77 -6.20
CA ALA A 141 -1.49 19.63 -4.91
C ALA A 141 -0.80 18.60 -3.99
N VAL A 142 -0.43 17.44 -4.53
CA VAL A 142 0.28 16.37 -3.79
C VAL A 142 1.68 16.83 -3.38
N ASN A 143 2.40 17.52 -4.27
CA ASN A 143 3.76 17.99 -3.97
C ASN A 143 3.75 19.13 -2.93
N ASN A 144 2.76 20.02 -2.95
CA ASN A 144 2.59 21.05 -1.92
C ASN A 144 2.14 20.49 -0.56
N THR A 145 1.39 19.38 -0.53
CA THR A 145 0.95 18.75 0.72
C THR A 145 1.99 17.80 1.34
N ASP A 146 2.91 17.23 0.55
CA ASP A 146 3.95 16.30 1.05
C ASP A 146 5.26 17.00 1.46
N ASN A 147 5.54 18.23 0.99
CA ASN A 147 6.91 18.78 1.05
C ASN A 147 7.30 19.60 2.30
N GLN A 148 6.55 19.52 3.41
CA GLN A 148 7.04 20.05 4.68
C GLN A 148 6.64 19.16 5.85
N SER A 149 7.55 18.25 6.24
CA SER A 149 7.88 17.80 7.60
C SER A 149 6.77 17.57 8.66
N ARG A 150 5.48 17.57 8.33
CA ARG A 150 4.44 17.69 9.36
C ARG A 150 3.29 16.70 9.35
N ASN A 151 2.94 15.91 8.34
CA ASN A 151 1.90 14.89 8.59
C ASN A 151 1.97 13.66 7.69
N ARG A 152 2.13 12.50 8.34
CA ARG A 152 1.78 11.19 7.81
C ARG A 152 0.25 11.05 7.87
N LEU A 153 -0.46 11.78 7.01
CA LEU A 153 -1.92 11.73 6.95
C LEU A 153 -2.37 10.34 6.49
N ARG A 154 -3.49 9.87 7.05
CA ARG A 154 -4.15 8.65 6.55
C ARG A 154 -4.70 8.90 5.16
N GLU A 155 -4.78 7.87 4.32
CA GLU A 155 -5.26 7.93 2.93
C GLU A 155 -6.61 8.65 2.81
N GLU A 156 -7.54 8.38 3.72
CA GLU A 156 -8.86 9.02 3.80
C GLU A 156 -8.78 10.54 4.04
N SER A 157 -7.84 10.98 4.88
CA SER A 157 -7.63 12.40 5.19
C SER A 157 -6.91 13.12 4.06
N LEU A 158 -5.99 12.44 3.37
CA LEU A 158 -5.30 12.95 2.18
C LEU A 158 -6.29 13.12 1.02
N SER A 159 -7.14 12.12 0.78
CA SER A 159 -8.22 12.19 -0.21
C SER A 159 -9.19 13.34 0.04
N SER A 160 -9.58 13.54 1.30
CA SER A 160 -10.45 14.66 1.70
C SER A 160 -9.77 16.03 1.49
N LEU A 161 -8.47 16.14 1.77
CA LEU A 161 -7.68 17.35 1.53
C LEU A 161 -7.51 17.65 0.04
N LEU A 162 -7.20 16.64 -0.78
CA LEU A 162 -7.14 16.81 -2.23
C LEU A 162 -8.49 17.21 -2.81
N PHE A 163 -9.59 16.66 -2.30
CA PHE A 163 -10.92 17.07 -2.73
C PHE A 163 -11.18 18.56 -2.46
N VAL A 164 -10.80 19.05 -1.28
CA VAL A 164 -10.90 20.47 -0.91
C VAL A 164 -9.94 21.35 -1.72
N ASP A 165 -8.74 20.87 -2.03
CA ASP A 165 -7.76 21.64 -2.80
C ASP A 165 -8.14 21.75 -4.29
N LEU A 166 -8.72 20.69 -4.85
CA LEU A 166 -9.14 20.62 -6.26
C LEU A 166 -10.47 21.32 -6.52
N ASN A 167 -11.43 21.22 -5.59
CA ASN A 167 -12.79 21.72 -5.77
C ASN A 167 -13.12 22.93 -4.89
N GLY A 168 -12.22 23.29 -3.97
CA GLY A 168 -12.40 24.43 -3.09
C GLY A 168 -12.30 25.73 -3.88
N PRO A 169 -13.08 26.77 -3.49
CA PRO A 169 -12.87 28.09 -4.05
C PRO A 169 -11.45 28.58 -3.68
N PRO A 170 -10.80 29.35 -4.56
CA PRO A 170 -9.57 30.07 -4.24
C PRO A 170 -9.68 30.82 -2.90
N LEU A 171 -8.61 30.85 -2.10
CA LEU A 171 -8.63 31.40 -0.73
C LEU A 171 -9.10 32.86 -0.66
N ASP A 172 -8.87 33.64 -1.72
CA ASP A 172 -9.33 35.02 -1.90
C ASP A 172 -10.86 35.14 -2.08
N LYS A 173 -11.52 34.04 -2.49
CA LYS A 173 -12.96 33.95 -2.73
C LYS A 173 -13.67 33.02 -1.75
N PHE A 174 -12.93 32.37 -0.86
CA PHE A 174 -13.51 31.51 0.16
C PHE A 174 -14.15 32.35 1.27
N ASP A 175 -15.48 32.31 1.36
CA ASP A 175 -16.21 32.85 2.51
C ASP A 175 -16.43 31.73 3.56
N PRO A 176 -15.72 31.73 4.69
CA PRO A 176 -15.90 30.72 5.73
C PRO A 176 -17.16 30.96 6.57
N VAL A 177 -17.78 32.15 6.50
CA VAL A 177 -18.84 32.58 7.43
C VAL A 177 -20.08 31.67 7.38
N PRO A 178 -20.61 31.24 6.21
CA PRO A 178 -21.75 30.34 6.13
C PRO A 178 -21.45 28.97 6.74
N PHE A 179 -20.25 28.44 6.51
CA PHE A 179 -19.81 27.14 7.02
C PHE A 179 -19.64 27.17 8.53
N VAL A 180 -18.96 28.18 9.07
CA VAL A 180 -18.78 28.34 10.52
C VAL A 180 -20.13 28.53 11.23
N LYS A 181 -21.07 29.28 10.63
CA LYS A 181 -22.44 29.41 11.17
C LYS A 181 -23.20 28.09 11.17
N SER A 182 -23.10 27.31 10.10
CA SER A 182 -23.70 25.97 10.00
C SER A 182 -23.09 25.00 11.03
N TRP A 183 -21.76 25.03 11.17
CA TRP A 183 -21.00 24.22 12.12
C TRP A 183 -21.39 24.51 13.58
N ILE A 184 -21.53 25.79 13.94
CA ILE A 184 -22.01 26.21 15.27
C ILE A 184 -23.47 25.80 15.48
N LYS A 185 -24.34 25.96 14.47
CA LYS A 185 -25.74 25.51 14.53
C LYS A 185 -25.88 24.00 14.70
N ALA A 186 -24.96 23.22 14.15
CA ALA A 186 -24.89 21.76 14.31
C ALA A 186 -24.39 21.32 15.71
N GLY A 187 -24.13 22.25 16.63
CA GLY A 187 -23.76 21.96 18.02
C GLY A 187 -22.25 21.81 18.25
N HIS A 188 -21.43 22.04 17.23
CA HIS A 188 -19.98 22.03 17.39
C HIS A 188 -19.50 23.32 18.06
N ARG A 189 -18.56 23.18 19.00
CA ARG A 189 -18.07 24.29 19.81
C ARG A 189 -16.84 24.94 19.20
N LEU A 190 -16.70 26.25 19.39
CA LEU A 190 -15.50 27.01 19.04
C LEU A 190 -14.31 26.54 19.90
N SER A 191 -13.12 26.47 19.31
CA SER A 191 -11.87 26.14 20.04
C SER A 191 -11.65 27.04 21.27
N SER A 192 -12.08 28.30 21.19
CA SER A 192 -12.03 29.28 22.30
C SER A 192 -13.00 29.01 23.46
N SER A 193 -13.93 28.06 23.32
CA SER A 193 -14.83 27.65 24.40
C SER A 193 -14.23 26.60 25.35
N TRP A 194 -13.02 26.13 25.05
CA TRP A 194 -12.28 25.23 25.91
C TRP A 194 -11.75 25.99 27.13
N LYS A 195 -12.32 25.72 28.31
CA LYS A 195 -11.70 26.09 29.59
C LYS A 195 -10.82 24.91 30.05
N PRO A 196 -9.48 25.03 30.08
CA PRO A 196 -8.66 24.04 30.77
C PRO A 196 -8.88 24.17 32.27
N GLY A 197 -9.30 23.08 32.90
CA GLY A 197 -9.32 22.98 34.35
C GLY A 197 -10.55 22.26 34.86
N ARG A 198 -10.32 21.22 35.66
CA ARG A 198 -11.28 20.77 36.66
C ARG A 198 -11.75 22.02 37.41
N GLN A 199 -13.01 22.40 37.28
CA GLN A 199 -13.56 23.39 38.20
C GLN A 199 -13.38 22.78 39.60
N ARG A 200 -12.57 23.43 40.45
CA ARG A 200 -12.68 23.16 41.88
C ARG A 200 -14.13 23.48 42.20
N GLU A 201 -14.87 22.51 42.73
CA GLU A 201 -16.04 22.87 43.52
C GLU A 201 -15.53 23.90 44.52
N GLU A 202 -16.11 25.09 44.44
CA GLU A 202 -15.97 26.10 45.47
C GLU A 202 -16.69 25.50 46.68
N VAL A 203 -15.96 24.70 47.45
CA VAL A 203 -16.45 24.25 48.75
C VAL A 203 -16.58 25.54 49.54
N GLU A 204 -17.82 26.00 49.74
CA GLU A 204 -18.10 27.08 50.67
C GLU A 204 -17.31 26.79 51.95
N PRO A 205 -16.52 27.75 52.46
CA PRO A 205 -15.77 27.53 53.68
C PRO A 205 -16.78 27.19 54.78
N ARG A 206 -16.86 25.90 55.14
CA ARG A 206 -17.65 25.47 56.28
C ARG A 206 -17.14 26.24 57.48
N HIS A 207 -17.94 27.18 57.96
CA HIS A 207 -17.57 27.93 59.14
C HIS A 207 -17.40 26.94 60.30
N LEU A 208 -16.32 27.08 61.07
CA LEU A 208 -15.96 26.20 62.18
C LEU A 208 -17.08 26.00 63.22
N TRP A 209 -18.04 26.93 63.29
CA TRP A 209 -19.21 26.80 64.16
C TRP A 209 -20.23 25.74 63.72
N SER A 210 -20.19 25.28 62.46
CA SER A 210 -21.04 24.18 61.96
C SER A 210 -20.63 22.78 62.43
N ILE A 211 -19.54 22.66 63.21
CA ILE A 211 -19.02 21.39 63.75
C ILE A 211 -19.37 21.23 65.24
N LEU A 212 -19.98 22.24 65.89
CA LEU A 212 -20.28 22.24 67.33
C LEU A 212 -21.78 22.24 67.68
N THR A 213 -22.63 21.77 66.77
CA THR A 213 -24.02 21.36 67.03
C THR A 213 -24.26 20.01 66.39
#